data_AF-A0A5J5CEF1-F1
#
_entry.id   AF-A0A5J5CEF1-F1
#
_cell.length_a   1.000
_cell.length_b   1.000
_cell.length_c   1.000
_cell.angle_alpha   90.00
_cell.angle_beta   90.00
_cell.angle_gamma   90.00
#
_symmetry.space_group_name_H-M   'P 1'
#
loop_
_entity.id
_entity.type
_entity.pdbx_description
1 polymer ?
#
loop_
_entity_poly.entity_id
_entity_poly.type
_entity_poly.pdbx_seq_one_letter_code
_entity_poly.pdbx_strand_id
1 'polypeptide(L)'
;MIKEEVESSPELEDEASVTEESSEFGEGAGRLPQSVRQLLSLIAFGAMALLAILEFFVYRDTWMKYEYEVDKDFTSKLRINIDITVAMKCQHVGADILDLAETMITSSGLQYEPVIFELSPQQRLWQRTLHLIQNRLREEHALQEVLYKTLLKGGPTGLPPREDAPMEPLMACRIHGHVYVNKVAGNLHITVGKPIHHPQGHAHIAAFVSHETYNFSHRIDNLSFGEEIPGIINPLDGTEKITYNNNQMFQYFITVVPTRLNTYKISADTHQFSVTERYDTSSLMVTVSEQHMPLWQFLVRLCGIIGGMLHGLVGFCFDAICCRLKLGVYRPREDVQLHNQMNNLNNHQTPLLADNGPQD
;
A
#
# COMPACT_ATOMS: atom_id res chain seq x y z
N MET A 1 -15.52 21.98 -50.61
CA MET A 1 -16.79 22.45 -50.06
C MET A 1 -16.76 21.99 -48.61
N ILE A 2 -16.22 22.74 -47.65
CA ILE A 2 -16.38 24.14 -47.19
C ILE A 2 -14.99 24.56 -46.65
N LYS A 3 -14.18 25.42 -47.31
CA LYS A 3 -13.99 26.89 -47.17
C LYS A 3 -14.53 27.58 -45.92
N GLU A 4 -13.61 28.11 -45.10
CA GLU A 4 -13.60 29.39 -44.39
C GLU A 4 -12.31 29.43 -43.54
N GLU A 5 -11.60 30.52 -43.27
CA GLU A 5 -11.42 31.84 -43.89
C GLU A 5 -10.16 32.40 -43.21
N VAL A 6 -9.22 32.90 -44.00
CA VAL A 6 -7.99 33.55 -43.52
C VAL A 6 -8.29 35.03 -43.49
N GLU A 7 -8.28 35.64 -42.30
CA GLU A 7 -8.37 37.09 -42.15
C GLU A 7 -7.06 37.65 -41.60
N SER A 8 -6.61 38.71 -42.27
CA SER A 8 -5.30 39.33 -42.22
C SER A 8 -5.31 40.66 -41.46
N SER A 9 -4.23 40.91 -40.70
CA SER A 9 -3.62 42.21 -40.38
C SER A 9 -4.34 43.13 -39.38
N PRO A 10 -3.63 44.02 -38.63
CA PRO A 10 -2.37 44.67 -39.02
C PRO A 10 -1.21 44.64 -38.01
N GLU A 11 -0.03 44.88 -38.58
CA GLU A 11 1.19 45.34 -37.93
C GLU A 11 0.92 46.55 -37.02
N LEU A 12 1.42 46.49 -35.79
CA LEU A 12 1.75 47.68 -35.01
C LEU A 12 3.27 47.71 -34.87
N GLU A 13 3.89 48.61 -35.62
CA GLU A 13 5.25 49.09 -35.37
C GLU A 13 5.22 49.85 -34.04
N ASP A 14 5.88 49.33 -33.01
CA ASP A 14 6.35 50.16 -31.90
C ASP A 14 7.87 50.32 -32.06
N GLU A 15 8.26 51.41 -32.73
CA GLU A 15 9.57 52.02 -32.53
C GLU A 15 9.69 52.47 -31.07
N ALA A 16 10.29 51.65 -30.22
CA ALA A 16 10.85 52.11 -28.97
C ALA A 16 12.33 52.40 -29.18
N SER A 17 12.63 53.66 -29.45
CA SER A 17 13.97 54.24 -29.42
C SER A 17 14.66 53.89 -28.09
N VAL A 18 15.67 53.02 -28.13
CA VAL A 18 16.60 52.89 -27.01
C VAL A 18 17.52 54.10 -27.05
N THR A 19 17.10 55.15 -26.36
CA THR A 19 17.97 56.25 -25.96
C THR A 19 19.08 55.68 -25.06
N GLU A 20 20.33 55.82 -25.48
CA GLU A 20 21.49 55.72 -24.60
C GLU A 20 21.36 56.81 -23.53
N GLU A 21 20.67 56.48 -22.43
CA GLU A 21 20.68 57.31 -21.24
C GLU A 21 21.87 56.89 -20.37
N SER A 22 22.99 57.59 -20.59
CA SER A 22 24.11 57.64 -19.68
C SER A 22 23.65 58.23 -18.34
N SER A 23 23.11 57.41 -17.44
CA SER A 23 22.86 57.83 -16.06
C SER A 23 24.04 57.41 -15.18
N GLU A 24 24.91 58.38 -14.91
CA GLU A 24 25.78 58.40 -13.73
C GLU A 24 24.95 58.07 -12.48
N PHE A 25 25.30 56.99 -11.78
CA PHE A 25 24.85 56.76 -10.41
C PHE A 25 26.05 56.50 -9.51
N GLY A 26 26.38 57.54 -8.74
CA GLY A 26 26.89 57.42 -7.36
C GLY A 26 28.30 56.87 -7.17
N GLU A 27 29.27 57.79 -7.06
CA GLU A 27 30.52 57.58 -6.33
C GLU A 27 30.26 57.04 -4.92
N GLY A 28 30.94 55.94 -4.56
CA GLY A 28 30.88 55.39 -3.20
C GLY A 28 31.31 53.93 -3.00
N ALA A 29 31.81 53.22 -4.02
CA ALA A 29 32.40 51.89 -3.85
C ALA A 29 33.57 51.70 -4.82
N GLY A 30 34.72 51.25 -4.32
CA GLY A 30 35.95 51.08 -5.10
C GLY A 30 35.72 50.39 -6.44
N ARG A 31 36.14 51.05 -7.53
CA ARG A 31 35.99 50.60 -8.92
C ARG A 31 36.75 49.27 -9.08
N LEU A 32 36.05 48.14 -9.05
CA LEU A 32 36.67 46.81 -9.19
C LEU A 32 37.46 46.71 -10.51
N PRO A 33 38.62 46.02 -10.51
CA PRO A 33 39.44 45.85 -11.70
C PRO A 33 38.65 45.26 -12.87
N GLN A 34 38.97 45.66 -14.10
CA GLN A 34 38.27 45.19 -15.32
C GLN A 34 38.34 43.66 -15.49
N SER A 35 39.41 43.03 -15.01
CA SER A 35 39.55 41.57 -14.92
C SER A 35 38.53 40.92 -13.98
N VAL A 36 38.16 41.58 -12.88
CA VAL A 36 37.17 41.06 -11.93
C VAL A 36 35.75 41.16 -12.50
N ARG A 37 35.44 42.23 -13.26
CA ARG A 37 34.14 42.35 -13.94
C ARG A 37 33.93 41.25 -14.99
N GLN A 38 34.96 40.91 -15.75
CA GLN A 38 34.91 39.82 -16.73
C GLN A 38 34.76 38.46 -16.06
N LEU A 39 35.48 38.22 -14.95
CA LEU A 39 35.35 36.99 -14.18
C LEU A 39 33.94 36.81 -13.60
N LEU A 40 33.35 37.88 -13.04
CA LEU A 40 31.98 37.85 -12.52
C LEU A 40 30.95 37.55 -13.61
N SER A 41 31.12 38.12 -14.81
CA SER A 41 30.25 37.86 -15.96
C SER A 41 30.36 36.41 -16.45
N LEU A 42 31.58 35.85 -16.51
CA LEU A 42 31.80 34.45 -16.87
C LEU A 42 31.22 33.47 -15.84
N ILE A 43 31.36 33.78 -14.54
CA ILE A 43 30.75 32.98 -13.46
C ILE A 43 29.21 33.05 -13.58
N ALA A 44 28.65 34.24 -13.80
CA ALA A 44 27.20 34.40 -13.97
C ALA A 44 26.68 33.63 -15.18
N PHE A 45 27.35 33.70 -16.34
CA PHE A 45 26.98 32.95 -17.54
C PHE A 45 27.10 31.44 -17.32
N GLY A 46 28.17 30.98 -16.65
CA GLY A 46 28.35 29.58 -16.28
C GLY A 46 27.25 29.08 -15.33
N ALA A 47 26.86 29.89 -14.35
CA ALA A 47 25.76 29.57 -13.43
C ALA A 47 24.42 29.50 -14.17
N MET A 48 24.13 30.45 -15.07
CA MET A 48 22.91 30.44 -15.89
C MET A 48 22.85 29.22 -16.82
N ALA A 49 23.97 28.85 -17.44
CA ALA A 49 24.06 27.65 -18.26
C ALA A 49 23.87 26.37 -17.43
N LEU A 50 24.45 26.30 -16.24
CA LEU A 50 24.25 25.17 -15.31
C LEU A 50 22.78 25.06 -14.90
N LEU A 51 22.13 26.17 -14.53
CA LEU A 51 20.71 26.20 -14.18
C LEU A 51 19.85 25.74 -15.36
N ALA A 52 20.11 26.21 -16.58
CA ALA A 52 19.38 25.78 -17.76
C ALA A 52 19.54 24.27 -18.06
N ILE A 53 20.75 23.72 -17.86
CA ILE A 53 21.01 22.29 -18.00
C ILE A 53 20.26 21.48 -16.92
N LEU A 54 20.28 21.95 -15.67
CA LEU A 54 19.56 21.31 -14.56
C LEU A 54 18.05 21.33 -14.80
N GLU A 55 17.49 22.48 -15.20
CA GLU A 55 16.08 22.60 -15.58
C GLU A 55 15.72 21.68 -16.75
N PHE A 56 16.59 21.54 -17.75
CA PHE A 56 16.36 20.58 -18.83
C PHE A 56 16.31 19.14 -18.33
N PHE A 57 17.16 18.75 -17.37
CA PHE A 57 17.09 17.42 -16.76
C PHE A 57 15.81 17.23 -15.93
N VAL A 58 15.37 18.25 -15.20
CA VAL A 58 14.10 18.23 -14.45
C VAL A 58 12.90 18.14 -15.39
N TYR A 59 12.86 18.93 -16.46
CA TYR A 59 11.81 18.89 -17.49
C TYR A 59 11.71 17.53 -18.17
N ARG A 60 12.84 16.85 -18.36
CA ARG A 60 12.87 15.50 -18.93
C ARG A 60 12.39 14.42 -17.97
N ASP A 61 12.36 14.68 -16.66
CA ASP A 61 11.80 13.73 -15.72
C ASP A 61 10.27 13.82 -15.74
N THR A 62 9.63 12.66 -15.82
CA THR A 62 8.18 12.55 -15.87
C THR A 62 7.68 12.07 -14.52
N TRP A 63 6.70 12.72 -13.92
CA TRP A 63 6.06 12.28 -12.68
C TRP A 63 4.69 11.65 -12.97
N MET A 64 4.28 10.67 -12.16
CA MET A 64 2.97 10.03 -12.32
C MET A 64 1.89 10.85 -11.59
N LYS A 65 0.85 11.29 -12.31
CA LYS A 65 -0.31 11.94 -11.71
C LYS A 65 -1.45 10.93 -11.52
N TYR A 66 -1.93 10.77 -10.30
CA TYR A 66 -3.04 9.87 -9.98
C TYR A 66 -4.34 10.69 -9.88
N GLU A 67 -5.31 10.35 -10.73
CA GLU A 67 -6.66 10.92 -10.70
C GLU A 67 -7.64 9.80 -10.40
N TYR A 68 -8.59 10.06 -9.49
CA TYR A 68 -9.58 9.08 -9.07
C TYR A 68 -10.91 9.39 -9.74
N GLU A 69 -11.34 8.49 -10.62
CA GLU A 69 -12.65 8.53 -11.25
C GLU A 69 -13.43 7.25 -10.93
N VAL A 70 -14.76 7.37 -10.96
CA VAL A 70 -15.64 6.21 -10.83
C VAL A 70 -15.75 5.55 -12.20
N ASP A 71 -15.52 4.23 -12.26
CA ASP A 71 -15.74 3.47 -13.49
C ASP A 71 -17.21 3.54 -13.89
N LYS A 72 -17.47 4.01 -15.12
CA LYS A 72 -18.82 4.13 -15.70
C LYS A 72 -19.12 2.99 -16.67
N ASP A 73 -18.13 2.17 -17.01
CA ASP A 73 -18.28 1.09 -17.97
C ASP A 73 -18.52 -0.25 -17.27
N PHE A 74 -19.80 -0.54 -17.04
CA PHE A 74 -20.27 -1.83 -16.51
C PHE A 74 -20.50 -2.88 -17.59
N THR A 75 -20.36 -2.52 -18.88
CA THR A 75 -20.73 -3.39 -20.01
C THR A 75 -19.57 -4.22 -20.51
N SER A 76 -18.33 -3.73 -20.37
CA SER A 76 -17.14 -4.47 -20.76
C SER A 76 -16.91 -5.69 -19.87
N LYS A 77 -16.28 -6.71 -20.47
CA LYS A 77 -15.85 -7.91 -19.76
C LYS A 77 -14.49 -7.67 -19.10
N LEU A 78 -14.32 -8.19 -17.89
CA LEU A 78 -13.04 -8.21 -17.20
C LEU A 78 -12.27 -9.45 -17.64
N ARG A 79 -11.03 -9.27 -18.12
CA ARG A 79 -10.09 -10.35 -18.37
C ARG A 79 -9.42 -10.75 -17.05
N ILE A 80 -9.43 -12.03 -16.70
CA ILE A 80 -8.66 -12.58 -15.57
C ILE A 80 -7.58 -13.47 -16.16
N ASN A 81 -6.32 -13.22 -15.84
CA ASN A 81 -5.19 -14.08 -16.21
C ASN A 81 -4.80 -14.90 -14.97
N ILE A 82 -4.76 -16.22 -15.15
CA ILE A 82 -4.58 -17.19 -14.08
C ILE A 82 -3.38 -18.05 -14.46
N ASP A 83 -2.46 -18.25 -13.53
CA ASP A 83 -1.41 -19.27 -13.57
C ASP A 83 -1.23 -19.80 -12.14
N ILE A 84 -1.86 -20.94 -11.86
CA ILE A 84 -1.91 -21.55 -10.52
C ILE A 84 -1.53 -23.02 -10.64
N THR A 85 -0.56 -23.45 -9.85
CA THR A 85 -0.14 -24.85 -9.75
C THR A 85 -0.71 -25.49 -8.49
N VAL A 86 -1.46 -26.58 -8.63
CA VAL A 86 -2.06 -27.34 -7.51
C VAL A 86 -1.39 -28.71 -7.40
N ALA A 87 -1.11 -29.17 -6.18
CA ALA A 87 -0.48 -30.46 -5.87
C ALA A 87 -1.41 -31.67 -6.07
N MET A 88 -2.20 -31.66 -7.15
CA MET A 88 -3.08 -32.74 -7.57
C MET A 88 -2.92 -33.00 -9.07
N LYS A 89 -3.18 -34.23 -9.50
CA LYS A 89 -3.19 -34.57 -10.94
C LYS A 89 -4.28 -33.81 -11.68
N CYS A 90 -3.99 -33.38 -12.91
CA CYS A 90 -4.93 -32.63 -13.77
C CYS A 90 -6.25 -33.34 -14.07
N GLN A 91 -6.32 -34.66 -13.90
CA GLN A 91 -7.56 -35.43 -14.08
C GLN A 91 -8.53 -35.27 -12.91
N HIS A 92 -8.02 -34.92 -11.73
CA HIS A 92 -8.77 -34.88 -10.47
C HIS A 92 -9.05 -33.46 -9.98
N VAL A 93 -8.63 -32.42 -10.70
CA VAL A 93 -8.84 -31.02 -10.32
C VAL A 93 -9.53 -30.27 -11.44
N GLY A 94 -10.44 -29.37 -11.08
CA GLY A 94 -11.16 -28.50 -12.02
C GLY A 94 -11.34 -27.11 -11.43
N ALA A 95 -11.23 -26.10 -12.28
CA ALA A 95 -11.58 -24.72 -11.96
C ALA A 95 -12.94 -24.37 -12.54
N ASP A 96 -13.77 -23.70 -11.74
CA ASP A 96 -15.08 -23.18 -12.11
C ASP A 96 -15.20 -21.70 -11.68
N ILE A 97 -15.87 -20.90 -12.51
CA ILE A 97 -16.08 -19.47 -12.30
C ILE A 97 -17.59 -19.21 -12.32
N LEU A 98 -18.10 -18.75 -11.18
CA LEU A 98 -19.50 -18.43 -10.99
C LEU A 98 -19.64 -16.93 -10.73
N ASP A 99 -20.54 -16.27 -11.46
CA ASP A 99 -20.92 -14.90 -11.17
C ASP A 99 -22.09 -14.83 -10.17
N LEU A 100 -22.41 -13.64 -9.66
CA LEU A 100 -23.59 -13.40 -8.79
C LEU A 100 -24.92 -13.88 -9.38
N ALA A 101 -25.02 -14.05 -10.70
CA ALA A 101 -26.20 -14.59 -11.37
C ALA A 101 -26.20 -16.12 -11.43
N GLU A 102 -25.21 -16.78 -10.82
CA GLU A 102 -24.96 -18.23 -10.88
C GLU A 102 -24.86 -18.76 -12.31
N THR A 103 -24.61 -17.88 -13.29
CA THR A 103 -24.43 -18.28 -14.67
C THR A 103 -23.00 -18.75 -14.85
N MET A 104 -22.82 -20.05 -15.07
CA MET A 104 -21.48 -20.59 -15.27
C MET A 104 -20.89 -20.04 -16.57
N ILE A 105 -19.74 -19.38 -16.43
CA ILE A 105 -18.94 -18.94 -17.56
C ILE A 105 -18.00 -20.09 -17.89
N THR A 106 -18.18 -20.69 -19.06
CA THR A 106 -17.38 -21.85 -19.49
C THR A 106 -15.88 -21.57 -19.33
N SER A 107 -15.17 -22.43 -18.61
CA SER A 107 -13.71 -22.34 -18.38
C SER A 107 -12.88 -22.67 -19.62
N SER A 108 -13.42 -22.48 -20.83
CA SER A 108 -12.82 -22.83 -22.12
C SER A 108 -11.50 -22.12 -22.42
N GLY A 109 -11.14 -21.08 -21.66
CA GLY A 109 -9.87 -20.38 -21.75
C GLY A 109 -8.75 -20.92 -20.84
N LEU A 110 -9.04 -21.87 -19.95
CA LEU A 110 -8.06 -22.45 -19.01
C LEU A 110 -7.50 -23.78 -19.53
N GLN A 111 -6.17 -23.88 -19.50
CA GLN A 111 -5.41 -25.06 -19.87
C GLN A 111 -4.88 -25.76 -18.61
N TYR A 112 -4.78 -27.09 -18.68
CA TYR A 112 -4.37 -27.94 -17.57
C TYR A 112 -3.12 -28.73 -18.00
N GLU A 113 -1.97 -28.36 -17.48
CA GLU A 113 -0.68 -28.97 -17.81
C GLU A 113 -0.16 -29.79 -16.62
N PRO A 114 0.18 -31.08 -16.80
CA PRO A 114 0.76 -31.89 -15.74
C PRO A 114 2.20 -31.42 -15.46
N VAL A 115 2.49 -31.04 -14.21
CA VAL A 115 3.78 -30.47 -13.80
C VAL A 115 4.29 -31.08 -12.51
N ILE A 116 5.54 -30.76 -12.17
CA ILE A 116 6.12 -31.03 -10.85
C ILE A 116 5.76 -29.87 -9.92
N PHE A 117 5.28 -30.20 -8.72
CA PHE A 117 4.91 -29.18 -7.74
C PHE A 117 6.13 -28.40 -7.27
N GLU A 118 7.23 -29.10 -7.00
CA GLU A 118 8.47 -28.50 -6.49
C GLU A 118 9.19 -27.62 -7.51
N LEU A 119 9.53 -26.41 -7.06
CA LEU A 119 10.33 -25.46 -7.82
C LEU A 119 11.79 -25.88 -7.93
N SER A 120 12.40 -25.60 -9.08
CA SER A 120 13.85 -25.76 -9.28
C SER A 120 14.65 -24.80 -8.38
N PRO A 121 15.95 -25.02 -8.13
CA PRO A 121 16.77 -24.13 -7.32
C PRO A 121 16.76 -22.66 -7.81
N GLN A 122 16.78 -22.46 -9.14
CA GLN A 122 16.69 -21.13 -9.76
C GLN A 122 15.32 -20.50 -9.57
N GLN A 123 14.25 -21.28 -9.74
CA GLN A 123 12.88 -20.81 -9.51
C GLN A 123 12.63 -20.46 -8.05
N ARG A 124 13.14 -21.24 -7.09
CA ARG A 124 13.07 -20.92 -5.65
C ARG A 124 13.84 -19.64 -5.33
N LEU A 125 14.99 -19.40 -5.97
CA LEU A 125 15.73 -18.16 -5.79
C LEU A 125 14.91 -16.97 -6.29
N TRP A 126 14.34 -17.09 -7.49
CA TRP A 126 13.48 -16.06 -8.07
C TRP A 126 12.26 -15.77 -7.17
N GLN A 127 11.58 -16.79 -6.67
CA GLN A 127 10.43 -16.64 -5.76
C GLN A 127 10.81 -15.92 -4.47
N ARG A 128 11.97 -16.24 -3.87
CA ARG A 128 12.49 -15.53 -2.68
C ARG A 128 12.77 -14.07 -2.98
N THR A 129 13.36 -13.76 -4.13
CA THR A 129 13.61 -12.39 -4.57
C THR A 129 12.30 -11.63 -4.76
N LEU A 130 11.29 -12.26 -5.39
CA LEU A 130 9.97 -11.67 -5.60
C LEU A 130 9.31 -11.31 -4.26
N HIS A 131 9.31 -12.23 -3.29
CA HIS A 131 8.76 -11.97 -1.96
C HIS A 131 9.48 -10.85 -1.21
N LEU A 132 10.81 -10.76 -1.35
CA LEU A 132 11.57 -9.66 -0.76
C LEU A 132 11.15 -8.30 -1.36
N ILE A 133 10.95 -8.26 -2.67
CA ILE A 133 10.46 -7.05 -3.35
C ILE A 133 9.03 -6.71 -2.92
N GLN A 134 8.11 -7.69 -2.88
CA GLN A 134 6.73 -7.50 -2.44
C GLN A 134 6.65 -6.96 -1.00
N ASN A 135 7.42 -7.53 -0.08
CA ASN A 135 7.44 -7.08 1.32
C ASN A 135 7.91 -5.62 1.44
N ARG A 136 8.92 -5.23 0.66
CA ARG A 136 9.40 -3.84 0.63
C ARG A 136 8.40 -2.87 0.01
N LEU A 137 7.73 -3.28 -1.07
CA LEU A 137 6.67 -2.49 -1.70
C LEU A 137 5.49 -2.25 -0.75
N ARG A 138 5.17 -3.23 0.09
CA ARG A 138 4.09 -3.12 1.08
C ARG A 138 4.44 -2.17 2.22
N GLU A 139 5.69 -2.14 2.66
CA GLU A 139 6.18 -1.23 3.70
C GLU A 139 6.28 0.22 3.17
N GLU A 140 6.75 0.38 1.94
CA GLU A 140 7.09 1.66 1.35
C GLU A 140 6.27 1.93 0.09
N HIS A 141 5.04 2.45 0.27
CA HIS A 141 4.14 2.79 -0.83
C HIS A 141 4.75 3.79 -1.85
N ALA A 142 5.73 4.59 -1.43
CA ALA A 142 6.45 5.52 -2.31
C ALA A 142 7.38 4.81 -3.31
N LEU A 143 7.79 3.56 -3.04
CA LEU A 143 8.66 2.81 -3.95
C LEU A 143 7.93 2.27 -5.17
N GLN A 144 6.59 2.20 -5.14
CA GLN A 144 5.80 1.70 -6.25
C GLN A 144 6.05 2.52 -7.52
N GLU A 145 6.23 3.84 -7.41
CA GLU A 145 6.51 4.72 -8.54
C GLU A 145 7.91 4.51 -9.14
N VAL A 146 8.93 4.36 -8.28
CA VAL A 146 10.33 4.12 -8.70
C VAL A 146 10.47 2.74 -9.34
N LEU A 147 9.80 1.75 -8.76
CA LEU A 147 9.84 0.38 -9.25
C LEU A 147 9.05 0.25 -10.56
N TYR A 148 7.92 0.92 -10.71
CA TYR A 148 7.17 0.95 -11.97
C TYR A 148 8.01 1.51 -13.13
N LYS A 149 8.74 2.62 -12.91
CA LYS A 149 9.68 3.18 -13.90
C LYS A 149 10.83 2.24 -14.26
N THR A 150 11.27 1.40 -13.32
CA THR A 150 12.42 0.50 -13.49
C THR A 150 12.02 -0.85 -14.08
N LEU A 151 10.89 -1.42 -13.64
CA LEU A 151 10.38 -2.71 -14.11
C LEU A 151 9.84 -2.63 -15.54
N LEU A 152 9.28 -1.49 -15.96
CA LEU A 152 8.94 -1.21 -17.37
C LEU A 152 10.17 -1.20 -18.30
N LYS A 153 11.40 -1.19 -17.78
CA LYS A 153 12.65 -1.28 -18.58
C LYS A 153 13.16 -2.71 -18.80
N GLY A 154 12.41 -3.75 -18.41
CA GLY A 154 12.51 -5.05 -19.07
C GLY A 154 13.03 -6.23 -18.25
N GLY A 155 12.57 -6.41 -17.01
CA GLY A 155 12.68 -7.71 -16.33
C GLY A 155 11.39 -8.52 -16.48
N PRO A 156 11.42 -9.79 -16.90
CA PRO A 156 10.23 -10.64 -16.81
C PRO A 156 9.86 -10.82 -15.33
N THR A 157 8.66 -10.37 -14.95
CA THR A 157 8.04 -10.61 -13.64
C THR A 157 7.39 -11.99 -13.53
N GLY A 158 7.50 -12.81 -14.57
CA GLY A 158 7.02 -14.19 -14.57
C GLY A 158 8.08 -15.16 -14.04
N LEU A 159 7.61 -16.29 -13.52
CA LEU A 159 8.44 -17.42 -13.11
C LEU A 159 9.34 -17.87 -14.29
N PRO A 160 10.67 -18.01 -14.11
CA PRO A 160 11.53 -18.48 -15.17
C PRO A 160 11.21 -19.92 -15.58
N PRO A 161 11.41 -20.28 -16.86
CA PRO A 161 11.18 -21.63 -17.33
C PRO A 161 12.11 -22.62 -16.60
N ARG A 162 11.62 -23.83 -16.42
CA ARG A 162 12.36 -24.90 -15.76
C ARG A 162 13.44 -25.45 -16.70
N GLU A 163 14.68 -25.53 -16.22
CA GLU A 163 15.83 -26.04 -17.00
C GLU A 163 16.04 -27.55 -16.82
N ASP A 164 15.57 -28.12 -15.71
CA ASP A 164 15.76 -29.53 -15.37
C ASP A 164 14.69 -30.45 -15.96
N ALA A 165 15.15 -31.59 -16.49
CA ALA A 165 14.28 -32.64 -17.02
C ALA A 165 13.43 -33.26 -15.89
N PRO A 166 12.16 -33.63 -16.15
CA PRO A 166 11.31 -34.23 -15.14
C PRO A 166 11.85 -35.62 -14.76
N MET A 167 12.56 -35.70 -13.63
CA MET A 167 13.01 -36.96 -13.03
C MET A 167 11.96 -37.56 -12.07
N GLU A 168 10.96 -36.75 -11.68
CA GLU A 168 9.91 -37.10 -10.73
C GLU A 168 8.54 -37.27 -11.40
N PRO A 169 7.63 -38.05 -10.80
CA PRO A 169 6.28 -38.18 -11.32
C PRO A 169 5.53 -36.84 -11.29
N LEU A 170 4.87 -36.50 -12.39
CA LEU A 170 4.03 -35.30 -12.54
C LEU A 170 2.76 -35.44 -11.68
N MET A 171 2.87 -35.02 -10.42
CA MET A 171 1.82 -35.16 -9.40
C MET A 171 1.05 -33.85 -9.15
N ALA A 172 1.37 -32.79 -9.88
CA ALA A 172 0.70 -31.49 -9.83
C ALA A 172 0.06 -31.11 -11.17
N CYS A 173 -0.81 -30.13 -11.12
CA CYS A 173 -1.48 -29.56 -12.28
C CYS A 173 -1.31 -28.05 -12.29
N ARG A 174 -0.76 -27.54 -13.38
CA ARG A 174 -0.70 -26.11 -13.68
C ARG A 174 -1.96 -25.73 -14.45
N ILE A 175 -2.75 -24.87 -13.86
CA ILE A 175 -3.97 -24.29 -14.43
C ILE A 175 -3.59 -22.89 -14.90
N HIS A 176 -3.44 -22.72 -16.22
CA HIS A 176 -3.03 -21.44 -16.78
C HIS A 176 -3.88 -21.00 -17.96
N GLY A 177 -4.01 -19.68 -18.16
CA GLY A 177 -4.76 -19.11 -19.27
C GLY A 177 -5.45 -17.81 -18.89
N HIS A 178 -6.44 -17.42 -19.67
CA HIS A 178 -7.23 -16.23 -19.39
C HIS A 178 -8.71 -16.49 -19.67
N VAL A 179 -9.57 -15.84 -18.88
CA VAL A 179 -11.02 -15.94 -19.01
C VAL A 179 -11.64 -14.55 -18.96
N TYR A 180 -12.67 -14.33 -19.77
CA TYR A 180 -13.44 -13.08 -19.75
C TYR A 180 -14.70 -13.27 -18.89
N VAL A 181 -14.85 -12.43 -17.87
CA VAL A 181 -15.96 -12.46 -16.93
C VAL A 181 -16.73 -11.15 -16.92
N ASN A 182 -17.95 -11.18 -16.38
CA ASN A 182 -18.70 -9.97 -16.09
C ASN A 182 -18.02 -9.17 -14.97
N LYS A 183 -18.07 -7.83 -15.02
CA LYS A 183 -17.62 -6.92 -13.95
C LYS A 183 -18.60 -6.91 -12.77
N VAL A 184 -18.85 -8.08 -12.18
CA VAL A 184 -19.73 -8.28 -11.02
C VAL A 184 -18.99 -9.12 -10.00
N ALA A 185 -19.48 -9.15 -8.76
CA ALA A 185 -18.92 -10.09 -7.80
C ALA A 185 -19.12 -11.53 -8.30
N GLY A 186 -18.14 -12.37 -8.04
CA GLY A 186 -18.11 -13.76 -8.47
C GLY A 186 -17.07 -14.54 -7.69
N ASN A 187 -17.09 -15.85 -7.85
CA ASN A 187 -16.22 -16.77 -7.16
C ASN A 187 -15.50 -17.67 -8.17
N LEU A 188 -14.18 -17.75 -8.05
CA LEU A 188 -13.36 -18.76 -8.71
C LEU A 188 -13.11 -19.88 -7.70
N HIS A 189 -13.58 -21.07 -8.02
CA HIS A 189 -13.38 -22.24 -7.19
C HIS A 189 -12.49 -23.25 -7.91
N ILE A 190 -11.47 -23.75 -7.22
CA ILE A 190 -10.67 -24.89 -7.66
C ILE A 190 -11.01 -26.05 -6.73
N THR A 191 -11.64 -27.08 -7.28
CA THR A 191 -12.20 -28.20 -6.50
C THR A 191 -11.88 -29.54 -7.16
N VAL A 192 -12.24 -30.64 -6.49
CA VAL A 192 -12.01 -31.98 -7.00
C VAL A 192 -12.95 -32.27 -8.18
N GLY A 193 -12.38 -32.75 -9.27
CA GLY A 193 -13.11 -33.14 -10.47
C GLY A 193 -13.37 -31.96 -11.41
N LYS A 194 -13.50 -32.28 -12.70
CA LYS A 194 -13.88 -31.28 -13.71
C LYS A 194 -15.36 -30.92 -13.54
N PRO A 195 -15.74 -29.64 -13.71
CA PRO A 195 -17.14 -29.24 -13.65
C PRO A 195 -17.93 -29.93 -14.77
N ILE A 196 -19.05 -30.58 -14.46
CA ILE A 196 -20.03 -31.03 -15.46
C ILE A 196 -21.20 -30.05 -15.47
N HIS A 197 -21.57 -29.61 -16.68
CA HIS A 197 -22.80 -28.88 -16.91
C HIS A 197 -23.99 -29.84 -16.92
N HIS A 198 -24.91 -29.72 -15.96
CA HIS A 198 -26.21 -30.39 -16.00
C HIS A 198 -27.34 -29.34 -15.96
N PRO A 199 -28.41 -29.45 -16.76
CA PRO A 199 -29.48 -28.45 -16.82
C PRO A 199 -30.31 -28.26 -15.53
N GLN A 200 -30.12 -29.09 -14.50
CA GLN A 200 -30.80 -28.98 -13.19
C GLN A 200 -29.83 -28.68 -12.02
N GLY A 201 -28.57 -28.34 -12.29
CA GLY A 201 -27.58 -27.98 -11.28
C GLY A 201 -26.14 -28.29 -11.68
N HIS A 202 -25.18 -27.93 -10.82
CA HIS A 202 -23.76 -28.20 -11.04
C HIS A 202 -23.27 -29.32 -10.13
N ALA A 203 -22.64 -30.33 -10.72
CA ALA A 203 -22.01 -31.42 -9.99
C ALA A 203 -20.55 -31.56 -10.44
N HIS A 204 -19.66 -31.66 -9.46
CA HIS A 204 -18.28 -32.04 -9.70
C HIS A 204 -18.18 -33.57 -9.65
N ILE A 205 -17.49 -34.20 -10.60
CA ILE A 205 -17.19 -35.63 -10.52
C ILE A 205 -16.09 -35.85 -9.47
N ALA A 206 -16.47 -35.88 -8.20
CA ALA A 206 -15.61 -36.36 -7.12
C ALA A 206 -15.73 -37.90 -6.92
N ALA A 207 -16.72 -38.53 -7.55
CA ALA A 207 -17.17 -39.91 -7.26
C ALA A 207 -16.11 -41.02 -7.46
N PHE A 208 -14.97 -40.73 -8.11
CA PHE A 208 -13.91 -41.71 -8.38
C PHE A 208 -12.57 -41.36 -7.74
N VAL A 209 -12.50 -40.28 -6.94
CA VAL A 209 -11.27 -39.83 -6.30
C VAL A 209 -11.41 -40.05 -4.80
N SER A 210 -10.55 -40.87 -4.19
CA SER A 210 -10.60 -41.07 -2.75
C SER A 210 -10.17 -39.81 -2.01
N HIS A 211 -10.85 -39.49 -0.91
CA HIS A 211 -10.54 -38.36 -0.04
C HIS A 211 -9.08 -38.39 0.48
N GLU A 212 -8.44 -39.56 0.50
CA GLU A 212 -7.04 -39.75 0.88
C GLU A 212 -6.04 -39.16 -0.14
N THR A 213 -6.48 -38.88 -1.37
CA THR A 213 -5.63 -38.31 -2.44
C THR A 213 -5.78 -36.80 -2.61
N TYR A 214 -6.61 -36.13 -1.80
CA TYR A 214 -6.80 -34.69 -1.90
C TYR A 214 -5.60 -33.96 -1.33
N ASN A 215 -5.00 -33.08 -2.13
CA ASN A 215 -3.90 -32.23 -1.68
C ASN A 215 -4.01 -30.85 -2.35
N PHE A 216 -4.72 -29.93 -1.70
CA PHE A 216 -4.88 -28.56 -2.17
C PHE A 216 -3.70 -27.64 -1.82
N SER A 217 -2.51 -28.20 -1.56
CA SER A 217 -1.29 -27.41 -1.58
C SER A 217 -1.16 -26.77 -2.96
N HIS A 218 -0.94 -25.48 -3.00
CA HIS A 218 -0.96 -24.75 -4.25
C HIS A 218 0.04 -23.60 -4.25
N ARG A 219 0.44 -23.21 -5.45
CA ARG A 219 1.25 -22.04 -5.72
C ARG A 219 0.53 -21.17 -6.74
N ILE A 220 0.49 -19.87 -6.49
CA ILE A 220 -0.04 -18.87 -7.41
C ILE A 220 1.18 -18.27 -8.10
N ASP A 221 1.41 -18.67 -9.35
CA ASP A 221 2.56 -18.21 -10.13
C ASP A 221 2.30 -16.80 -10.66
N ASN A 222 1.11 -16.55 -11.20
CA ASN A 222 0.64 -15.24 -11.63
C ASN A 222 -0.89 -15.15 -11.51
N LEU A 223 -1.39 -14.07 -10.91
CA LEU A 223 -2.82 -13.74 -10.91
C LEU A 223 -3.01 -12.25 -11.19
N SER A 224 -3.59 -11.93 -12.34
CA SER A 224 -3.77 -10.55 -12.77
C SER A 224 -5.14 -10.30 -13.39
N PHE A 225 -5.56 -9.03 -13.40
CA PHE A 225 -6.87 -8.60 -13.87
C PHE A 225 -6.70 -7.48 -14.90
N GLY A 226 -7.28 -7.67 -16.09
CA GLY A 226 -7.12 -6.78 -17.25
C GLY A 226 -5.96 -7.20 -18.17
N GLU A 227 -5.39 -6.22 -18.88
CA GLU A 227 -4.25 -6.45 -19.76
C GLU A 227 -2.96 -6.64 -18.94
N GLU A 228 -2.15 -7.63 -19.33
CA GLU A 228 -0.88 -7.90 -18.65
C GLU A 228 0.18 -6.89 -19.10
N ILE A 229 0.71 -6.14 -18.15
CA ILE A 229 1.77 -5.18 -18.39
C ILE A 229 3.04 -5.72 -17.75
N PRO A 230 4.14 -5.86 -18.50
CA PRO A 230 5.39 -6.36 -17.96
C PRO A 230 5.89 -5.42 -16.87
N GLY A 231 6.33 -5.99 -15.75
CA GLY A 231 6.85 -5.19 -14.65
C GLY A 231 5.84 -4.80 -13.58
N ILE A 232 4.58 -5.25 -13.67
CA ILE A 232 3.66 -5.23 -12.53
C ILE A 232 3.88 -6.50 -11.71
N ILE A 233 4.00 -6.34 -10.40
CA ILE A 233 4.06 -7.44 -9.42
C ILE A 233 2.75 -7.40 -8.65
N ASN A 234 1.93 -8.45 -8.77
CA ASN A 234 0.66 -8.51 -8.08
C ASN A 234 0.83 -9.05 -6.64
N PRO A 235 -0.11 -8.77 -5.73
CA PRO A 235 -0.01 -9.21 -4.33
C PRO A 235 0.08 -10.72 -4.11
N LEU A 236 -0.49 -11.53 -5.01
CA LEU A 236 -0.52 -12.99 -4.88
C LEU A 236 0.56 -13.71 -5.70
N ASP A 237 1.31 -13.00 -6.54
CA ASP A 237 2.33 -13.62 -7.39
C ASP A 237 3.42 -14.28 -6.54
N GLY A 238 3.78 -15.51 -6.90
CA GLY A 238 4.74 -16.34 -6.18
C GLY A 238 4.22 -16.90 -4.84
N THR A 239 2.96 -16.70 -4.46
CA THR A 239 2.43 -17.21 -3.17
C THR A 239 2.36 -18.73 -3.17
N GLU A 240 2.91 -19.38 -2.15
CA GLU A 240 2.84 -20.84 -1.97
C GLU A 240 2.15 -21.17 -0.63
N LYS A 241 1.17 -22.08 -0.66
CA LYS A 241 0.53 -22.64 0.53
C LYS A 241 0.64 -24.14 0.53
N ILE A 242 1.14 -24.69 1.62
CA ILE A 242 1.27 -26.13 1.85
C ILE A 242 0.27 -26.55 2.92
N THR A 243 -0.45 -27.64 2.68
CA THR A 243 -1.34 -28.27 3.65
C THR A 243 -1.00 -29.75 3.80
N TYR A 244 -1.09 -30.25 5.03
CA TYR A 244 -1.03 -31.68 5.35
C TYR A 244 -2.42 -32.28 5.60
N ASN A 245 -3.44 -31.43 5.68
CA ASN A 245 -4.83 -31.85 5.80
C ASN A 245 -5.48 -31.83 4.42
N ASN A 246 -5.96 -33.01 4.01
CA ASN A 246 -6.64 -33.26 2.74
C ASN A 246 -7.94 -32.46 2.57
N ASN A 247 -8.56 -32.00 3.67
CA ASN A 247 -9.80 -31.23 3.68
C ASN A 247 -9.59 -29.73 3.96
N GLN A 248 -8.35 -29.23 3.89
CA GLN A 248 -8.07 -27.81 4.10
C GLN A 248 -8.64 -26.98 2.94
N MET A 249 -9.40 -25.94 3.26
CA MET A 249 -9.86 -24.93 2.33
C MET A 249 -9.00 -23.66 2.46
N PHE A 250 -8.64 -23.06 1.33
CA PHE A 250 -7.99 -21.76 1.26
C PHE A 250 -8.94 -20.76 0.60
N GLN A 251 -9.19 -19.64 1.26
CA GLN A 251 -10.10 -18.60 0.76
C GLN A 251 -9.35 -17.27 0.63
N TYR A 252 -9.39 -16.71 -0.57
CA TYR A 252 -8.81 -15.42 -0.91
C TYR A 252 -9.92 -14.44 -1.29
N PHE A 253 -10.10 -13.39 -0.50
CA PHE A 253 -11.03 -12.31 -0.81
C PHE A 253 -10.27 -11.24 -1.59
N ILE A 254 -10.59 -11.11 -2.87
CA ILE A 254 -9.92 -10.20 -3.79
C ILE A 254 -10.83 -9.02 -4.09
N THR A 255 -10.35 -7.80 -3.85
CA THR A 255 -11.04 -6.57 -4.24
C THR A 255 -10.31 -5.95 -5.42
N VAL A 256 -10.97 -5.90 -6.58
CA VAL A 256 -10.39 -5.41 -7.84
C VAL A 256 -10.77 -3.95 -8.06
N VAL A 257 -9.78 -3.13 -8.42
CA VAL A 257 -9.93 -1.69 -8.69
C VAL A 257 -9.43 -1.39 -10.11
N PRO A 258 -10.31 -0.93 -11.02
CA PRO A 258 -9.89 -0.58 -12.37
C PRO A 258 -8.90 0.58 -12.35
N THR A 259 -7.83 0.45 -13.14
CA THR A 259 -6.74 1.43 -13.22
C THR A 259 -6.39 1.64 -14.69
N ARG A 260 -6.65 2.85 -15.20
CA ARG A 260 -6.22 3.23 -16.54
C ARG A 260 -4.80 3.80 -16.48
N LEU A 261 -3.87 3.13 -17.14
CA LEU A 261 -2.49 3.59 -17.23
C LEU A 261 -2.29 4.26 -18.57
N ASN A 262 -2.03 5.57 -18.52
CA ASN A 262 -1.69 6.34 -19.70
C ASN A 262 -0.30 6.95 -19.52
N THR A 263 0.69 6.37 -20.19
CA THR A 263 2.08 6.83 -20.17
C THR A 263 2.51 7.22 -21.60
N TYR A 264 3.65 7.90 -21.74
CA TYR A 264 4.17 8.29 -23.07
C TYR A 264 4.37 7.10 -24.03
N LYS A 265 4.58 5.89 -23.51
CA LYS A 265 4.86 4.68 -24.32
C LYS A 265 3.72 3.67 -24.36
N ILE A 266 2.91 3.59 -23.31
CA ILE A 266 1.92 2.53 -23.09
C ILE A 266 0.63 3.16 -22.58
N SER A 267 -0.47 2.84 -23.26
CA SER A 267 -1.83 3.09 -22.79
C SER A 267 -2.53 1.75 -22.63
N ALA A 268 -2.94 1.40 -21.41
CA ALA A 268 -3.52 0.10 -21.09
C ALA A 268 -4.50 0.19 -19.92
N ASP A 269 -5.60 -0.54 -20.01
CA ASP A 269 -6.55 -0.73 -18.92
C ASP A 269 -6.12 -1.95 -18.10
N THR A 270 -5.58 -1.70 -16.92
CA THR A 270 -5.19 -2.73 -15.94
C THR A 270 -6.10 -2.66 -14.72
N HIS A 271 -5.99 -3.62 -13.82
CA HIS A 271 -6.69 -3.55 -12.55
C HIS A 271 -5.73 -3.90 -11.42
N GLN A 272 -5.67 -3.00 -10.45
CA GLN A 272 -5.00 -3.29 -9.19
C GLN A 272 -5.95 -4.07 -8.30
N PHE A 273 -5.42 -4.87 -7.39
CA PHE A 273 -6.27 -5.55 -6.42
C PHE A 273 -5.61 -5.62 -5.06
N SER A 274 -6.45 -5.75 -4.03
CA SER A 274 -6.03 -6.08 -2.67
C SER A 274 -6.56 -7.46 -2.30
N VAL A 275 -5.86 -8.14 -1.39
CA VAL A 275 -6.20 -9.49 -0.98
C VAL A 275 -6.29 -9.58 0.53
N THR A 276 -7.37 -10.21 0.99
CA THR A 276 -7.51 -10.67 2.37
C THR A 276 -7.58 -12.19 2.38
N GLU A 277 -6.62 -12.83 3.03
CA GLU A 277 -6.59 -14.27 3.21
C GLU A 277 -7.43 -14.65 4.44
N ARG A 278 -8.32 -15.63 4.30
CA ARG A 278 -9.02 -16.23 5.46
C ARG A 278 -8.53 -17.66 5.63
N TYR A 279 -7.82 -17.89 6.73
CA TYR A 279 -7.48 -19.23 7.20
C TYR A 279 -8.61 -19.73 8.08
N ASP A 280 -9.29 -20.78 7.66
CA ASP A 280 -10.33 -21.40 8.48
C ASP A 280 -9.69 -22.27 9.57
N THR A 281 -9.10 -21.60 10.55
CA THR A 281 -8.83 -22.16 11.88
C THR A 281 -9.58 -21.28 12.88
N SER A 282 -10.86 -21.55 13.09
CA SER A 282 -11.64 -21.09 14.26
C SER A 282 -11.69 -19.57 14.53
N SER A 283 -12.77 -18.91 14.09
CA SER A 283 -13.35 -17.65 14.61
C SER A 283 -12.40 -16.56 15.15
N LEU A 284 -12.13 -15.51 14.36
CA LEU A 284 -11.66 -14.24 14.93
C LEU A 284 -12.78 -13.58 15.74
N MET A 285 -12.49 -13.21 16.99
CA MET A 285 -13.21 -12.16 17.71
C MET A 285 -12.25 -10.99 17.92
N VAL A 286 -12.46 -9.89 17.20
CA VAL A 286 -11.85 -8.61 17.51
C VAL A 286 -12.97 -7.68 17.95
N THR A 287 -13.13 -7.51 19.25
CA THR A 287 -14.08 -6.54 19.80
C THR A 287 -13.35 -5.22 19.97
N VAL A 288 -13.38 -4.36 18.94
CA VAL A 288 -12.97 -2.96 19.09
C VAL A 288 -14.17 -2.20 19.63
N SER A 289 -14.18 -1.91 20.93
CA SER A 289 -15.16 -1.02 21.55
C SER A 289 -14.58 0.38 21.68
N GLU A 290 -15.25 1.35 21.07
CA GLU A 290 -14.93 2.76 21.25
C GLU A 290 -15.37 3.17 22.67
N GLN A 291 -14.41 3.35 23.56
CA GLN A 291 -14.68 3.93 24.88
C GLN A 291 -14.36 5.41 24.86
N HIS A 292 -15.40 6.23 24.98
CA HIS A 292 -15.21 7.63 25.33
C HIS A 292 -14.71 7.71 26.77
N MET A 293 -13.80 8.65 27.05
CA MET A 293 -13.41 8.90 28.44
C MET A 293 -14.67 9.19 29.28
N PRO A 294 -14.89 8.47 30.39
CA PRO A 294 -16.10 8.62 31.18
C PRO A 294 -16.18 10.05 31.75
N LEU A 295 -17.38 10.62 31.81
CA LEU A 295 -17.61 12.02 32.21
C LEU A 295 -16.96 12.38 33.56
N TRP A 296 -16.85 11.42 34.48
CA TRP A 296 -16.19 11.66 35.76
C TRP A 296 -14.68 11.93 35.59
N GLN A 297 -13.98 11.23 34.69
CA GLN A 297 -12.56 11.48 34.43
C GLN A 297 -12.36 12.85 33.77
N PHE A 298 -13.28 13.24 32.89
CA PHE A 298 -13.30 14.57 32.30
C PHE A 298 -13.51 15.66 33.36
N LEU A 299 -14.51 15.50 34.24
CA LEU A 299 -14.82 16.46 35.29
C LEU A 299 -13.68 16.60 36.33
N VAL A 300 -13.05 15.49 36.73
CA VAL A 300 -11.88 15.53 37.63
C VAL A 300 -10.73 16.29 36.99
N ARG A 301 -10.46 16.06 35.70
CA ARG A 301 -9.44 16.80 34.95
C ARG A 301 -9.78 18.28 34.81
N LEU A 302 -11.05 18.61 34.52
CA LEU A 302 -11.53 19.99 34.39
C LEU A 302 -11.46 20.76 35.73
N CYS A 303 -11.89 20.13 36.83
CA CYS A 303 -11.78 20.70 38.16
C CYS A 303 -10.32 20.89 38.59
N GLY A 304 -9.41 19.99 38.19
CA GLY A 304 -7.98 20.15 38.39
C GLY A 304 -7.41 21.37 37.66
N ILE A 305 -7.83 21.61 36.41
CA ILE A 305 -7.40 22.77 35.62
C ILE A 305 -7.97 24.08 36.21
N ILE A 306 -9.27 24.12 36.50
CA ILE A 306 -9.94 25.31 37.06
C ILE A 306 -9.44 25.61 38.47
N GLY A 307 -9.27 24.57 39.30
CA GLY A 307 -8.72 24.68 40.65
C GLY A 307 -7.26 25.13 40.64
N GLY A 308 -6.44 24.63 39.71
CA GLY A 308 -5.06 25.07 39.50
C GLY A 308 -4.98 26.53 39.06
N MET A 309 -5.85 26.97 38.14
CA MET A 309 -5.94 28.37 37.72
C MET A 309 -6.40 29.28 38.86
N LEU A 310 -7.41 28.88 39.64
CA LEU A 310 -7.89 29.67 40.79
C LEU A 310 -6.85 29.74 41.90
N HIS A 311 -6.18 28.63 42.24
CA HIS A 311 -5.13 28.62 43.24
C HIS A 311 -3.91 29.45 42.79
N GLY A 312 -3.54 29.37 41.50
CA GLY A 312 -2.49 30.20 40.92
C GLY A 312 -2.86 31.69 40.90
N LEU A 313 -4.10 32.04 40.59
CA LEU A 313 -4.58 33.41 40.60
C LEU A 313 -4.66 33.99 42.02
N VAL A 314 -5.20 33.23 42.98
CA VAL A 314 -5.28 33.63 44.39
C VAL A 314 -3.89 33.75 45.00
N GLY A 315 -2.97 32.81 44.70
CA GLY A 315 -1.57 32.90 45.10
C GLY A 315 -0.86 34.11 44.51
N PHE A 316 -1.04 34.38 43.21
CA PHE A 316 -0.48 35.57 42.55
C PHE A 316 -1.07 36.87 43.10
N CYS A 317 -2.38 36.92 43.38
CA CYS A 317 -3.01 38.08 44.01
C CYS A 317 -2.53 38.27 45.45
N PHE A 318 -2.40 37.19 46.23
CA PHE A 318 -1.89 37.25 47.60
C PHE A 318 -0.43 37.72 47.63
N ASP A 319 0.43 37.16 46.79
CA ASP A 319 1.83 37.59 46.65
C ASP A 319 1.94 39.02 46.11
N ALA A 320 1.12 39.42 45.13
CA ALA A 320 1.11 40.79 44.62
C ALA A 320 0.62 41.80 45.66
N ILE A 321 -0.39 41.44 46.47
CA ILE A 321 -0.92 42.27 47.55
C ILE A 321 0.09 42.34 48.72
N CYS A 322 0.71 41.22 49.11
CA CYS A 322 1.75 41.18 50.13
C CYS A 322 3.03 41.93 49.69
N CYS A 323 3.43 41.84 48.41
CA CYS A 323 4.54 42.62 47.85
C CYS A 323 4.22 44.11 47.74
N ARG A 324 2.98 44.51 47.38
CA ARG A 324 2.57 45.91 47.26
C ARG A 324 2.35 46.60 48.61
N LEU A 325 1.88 45.89 49.63
CA LEU A 325 1.50 46.47 50.92
C LEU A 325 2.61 46.47 51.99
N LYS A 326 3.79 45.87 51.72
CA LYS A 326 4.91 45.82 52.68
C LYS A 326 4.46 45.47 54.12
N LEU A 327 3.59 44.47 54.26
CA LEU A 327 3.12 43.99 55.56
C LEU A 327 3.79 42.66 55.89
N GLY A 328 4.86 42.75 56.68
CA GLY A 328 5.19 41.74 57.70
C GLY A 328 6.14 40.59 57.31
N VAL A 329 7.41 40.77 57.68
CA VAL A 329 8.43 39.76 58.07
C VAL A 329 8.57 38.51 57.17
N TYR A 330 9.46 38.62 56.20
CA TYR A 330 10.15 37.46 55.62
C TYR A 330 11.03 36.81 56.72
N ARG A 331 10.63 35.66 57.26
CA ARG A 331 11.56 34.77 57.97
C ARG A 331 12.21 33.85 56.93
N PRO A 332 13.51 33.96 56.65
CA PRO A 332 14.19 32.93 55.88
C PRO A 332 14.24 31.69 56.76
N ARG A 333 13.73 30.56 56.27
CA ARG A 333 14.01 29.26 56.87
C ARG A 333 15.23 28.71 56.15
N GLU A 334 16.41 29.02 56.66
CA GLU A 334 17.61 28.25 56.34
C GLU A 334 17.42 26.82 56.86
N ASP A 335 17.61 25.90 55.91
CA ASP A 335 18.04 24.49 55.95
C ASP A 335 18.05 23.73 57.29
N VAL A 336 17.58 22.48 57.26
CA VAL A 336 18.41 21.30 57.57
C VAL A 336 17.58 20.01 57.38
N GLN A 337 18.09 19.22 56.45
CA GLN A 337 17.99 17.77 56.38
C GLN A 337 18.16 17.14 57.77
N LEU A 338 17.09 16.70 58.45
CA LEU A 338 17.23 15.74 59.55
C LEU A 338 15.95 14.94 59.83
N HIS A 339 15.48 14.18 58.84
CA HIS A 339 14.68 12.98 59.14
C HIS A 339 14.70 11.88 58.06
N ASN A 340 15.26 12.13 56.87
CA ASN A 340 15.20 11.16 55.76
C ASN A 340 16.31 10.11 55.74
N GLN A 341 17.09 9.93 56.82
CA GLN A 341 18.13 8.89 56.84
C GLN A 341 17.87 7.68 57.75
N MET A 342 16.69 7.52 58.40
CA MET A 342 16.49 6.36 59.28
C MET A 342 15.14 5.62 59.25
N ASN A 343 14.17 5.98 58.40
CA ASN A 343 12.92 5.21 58.31
C ASN A 343 12.81 4.35 57.04
N ASN A 344 13.97 3.97 56.46
CA ASN A 344 14.07 2.89 55.47
C ASN A 344 14.30 1.53 56.16
N LEU A 345 13.73 1.34 57.34
CA LEU A 345 13.66 0.06 58.02
C LEU A 345 12.33 -0.03 58.75
N ASN A 346 11.63 -1.10 58.43
CA ASN A 346 10.65 -1.80 59.26
C ASN A 346 9.17 -1.53 58.93
N ASN A 347 8.65 -2.58 58.30
CA ASN A 347 7.43 -3.28 58.66
C ASN A 347 6.19 -2.87 57.87
N HIS A 348 5.76 -3.66 56.88
CA HIS A 348 5.09 -4.96 57.04
C HIS A 348 3.92 -4.92 58.05
N GLN A 349 2.73 -5.24 57.52
CA GLN A 349 1.78 -6.24 58.04
C GLN A 349 0.34 -5.73 58.31
N THR A 350 -0.59 -6.43 57.63
CA THR A 350 -2.05 -6.52 57.82
C THR A 350 -2.50 -6.81 59.25
N PRO A 351 -3.75 -6.45 59.64
CA PRO A 351 -4.79 -7.45 59.99
C PRO A 351 -6.20 -7.10 59.42
N LEU A 352 -7.03 -8.07 58.96
CA LEU A 352 -8.14 -8.76 59.68
C LEU A 352 -9.24 -7.79 60.20
N LEU A 353 -10.58 -7.96 60.07
CA LEU A 353 -11.45 -9.14 60.04
C LEU A 353 -12.93 -8.72 59.77
N ALA A 354 -13.74 -9.72 59.37
CA ALA A 354 -15.19 -9.92 59.61
C ALA A 354 -16.21 -9.01 58.89
N ASP A 355 -17.22 -9.45 58.11
CA ASP A 355 -18.09 -10.66 58.02
C ASP A 355 -19.57 -10.27 58.23
N ASN A 356 -20.43 -10.98 57.49
CA ASN A 356 -21.89 -11.12 57.55
C ASN A 356 -22.78 -10.23 56.66
N GLY A 357 -23.36 -10.89 55.62
CA GLY A 357 -24.60 -10.52 54.92
C GLY A 357 -25.84 -10.82 55.76
N PRO A 358 -26.96 -11.36 55.21
CA PRO A 358 -27.43 -11.42 53.82
C PRO A 358 -28.92 -10.97 53.70
N GLN A 359 -29.63 -11.45 52.66
CA GLN A 359 -31.09 -11.45 52.41
C GLN A 359 -31.60 -10.25 51.59
N ASP A 360 -32.27 -10.42 50.44
CA ASP A 360 -32.88 -11.59 49.78
C ASP A 360 -32.80 -11.46 48.25
#